data_AF-A0A948C8L7-F1
#
_entry.id   AF-A0A948C8L7-F1
#
_cell.length_a   1.000
_cell.length_b   1.000
_cell.length_c   1.000
_cell.angle_alpha   90.00
_cell.angle_beta   90.00
_cell.angle_gamma   90.00
#
_symmetry.space_group_name_H-M   'P 1'
#
loop_
_entity.id
_entity.type
_entity.pdbx_description
1 polymer ?
#
loop_
_entity_poly.entity_id
_entity_poly.type
_entity_poly.pdbx_seq_one_letter_code
_entity_poly.pdbx_strand_id
1 'polypeptide(L)'
;ALKGEIVKEWGIVEPGMQPVTAATGNNERLDAWGGYVEGEYTFDNVYAPYLGLGYIFMSGDNDDSDAIEQFNPLFEDETYGQIAEVIYGAQYWQMLGDTSMTNASIWKLSAGVNPTENTTLDLTYYSLSAAQPLWSWTGDADDQNQYIGSEYDVTFNYNYSEDVTFGLMYALFIPGKFFEEGADEVAGDPWDYSFENAQELVGSVKVVF
;
A
#
# COMPACT_ATOMS: atom_id res chain seq x y z
N ALA A 1 -7.63 -12.68 -16.12
CA ALA A 1 -8.83 -11.83 -16.23
C ALA A 1 -8.43 -10.35 -16.30
N LEU A 2 -9.34 -9.41 -16.55
CA LEU A 2 -9.10 -7.96 -16.41
C LEU A 2 -10.14 -7.40 -15.44
N LYS A 3 -9.70 -6.68 -14.41
CA LYS A 3 -10.55 -5.97 -13.46
C LYS A 3 -10.04 -4.53 -13.28
N GLY A 4 -10.91 -3.65 -12.83
CA GLY A 4 -10.55 -2.28 -12.50
C GLY A 4 -11.71 -1.52 -11.90
N GLU A 5 -11.37 -0.54 -11.08
CA GLU A 5 -12.31 0.32 -10.37
C GLU A 5 -11.77 1.76 -10.35
N ILE A 6 -12.66 2.75 -10.35
CA ILE A 6 -12.34 4.14 -10.12
C ILE A 6 -13.39 4.74 -9.20
N VAL A 7 -12.93 5.47 -8.19
CA VAL A 7 -13.74 6.12 -7.17
C VAL A 7 -13.42 7.61 -7.18
N LYS A 8 -14.47 8.43 -7.07
CA LYS A 8 -14.37 9.89 -6.98
C LYS A 8 -14.99 10.36 -5.68
N GLU A 9 -14.23 11.10 -4.90
CA GLU A 9 -14.71 11.80 -3.72
C GLU A 9 -14.88 13.27 -4.04
N TRP A 10 -16.02 13.84 -3.64
CA TRP A 10 -16.33 15.23 -3.93
C TRP A 10 -17.29 15.78 -2.89
N GLY A 11 -17.15 17.07 -2.57
CA GLY A 11 -18.05 17.72 -1.63
C GLY A 11 -17.44 18.93 -0.95
N ILE A 12 -17.98 19.24 0.23
CA ILE A 12 -17.53 20.31 1.08
C ILE A 12 -17.26 19.71 2.45
N VAL A 13 -16.07 19.95 2.99
CA VAL A 13 -15.64 19.52 4.31
C VAL A 13 -15.72 20.70 5.26
N GLU A 14 -16.34 20.48 6.42
CA GLU A 14 -16.45 21.50 7.46
C GLU A 14 -15.13 21.65 8.24
N PRO A 15 -14.81 22.87 8.75
CA PRO A 15 -13.63 23.12 9.55
C PRO A 15 -13.50 22.13 10.73
N GLY A 16 -12.32 21.50 10.85
CA GLY A 16 -12.02 20.60 11.96
C GLY A 16 -12.58 19.19 11.85
N MET A 17 -13.16 18.83 10.71
CA MET A 17 -13.53 17.44 10.39
C MET A 17 -12.38 16.62 9.79
N GLN A 18 -11.28 17.26 9.39
CA GLN A 18 -10.08 16.58 8.93
C GLN A 18 -8.92 16.78 9.92
N PRO A 19 -8.06 15.78 10.08
CA PRO A 19 -7.00 15.78 11.09
C PRO A 19 -5.81 16.70 10.77
N VAL A 20 -5.71 17.26 9.54
CA VAL A 20 -4.45 17.87 9.06
C VAL A 20 -4.52 19.33 8.61
N THR A 21 -5.70 19.86 8.32
CA THR A 21 -5.83 21.29 8.11
C THR A 21 -5.91 21.98 9.46
N ALA A 22 -4.88 22.76 9.81
CA ALA A 22 -4.99 23.76 10.88
C ALA A 22 -6.30 24.50 10.64
N ALA A 23 -7.26 24.41 11.58
CA ALA A 23 -8.64 24.85 11.39
C ALA A 23 -8.70 26.30 10.88
N THR A 24 -8.61 26.47 9.57
CA THR A 24 -9.02 27.70 8.91
C THR A 24 -10.53 27.66 9.08
N GLY A 25 -11.12 28.71 9.60
CA GLY A 25 -12.57 28.72 9.92
C GLY A 25 -13.47 28.66 8.68
N ASN A 26 -12.99 28.11 7.56
CA ASN A 26 -13.61 28.09 6.25
C ASN A 26 -13.84 26.64 5.80
N ASN A 27 -14.93 26.44 5.09
CA ASN A 27 -15.21 25.17 4.44
C ASN A 27 -14.22 24.95 3.29
N GLU A 28 -13.74 23.71 3.14
CA GLU A 28 -12.83 23.30 2.07
C GLU A 28 -13.56 22.40 1.07
N ARG A 29 -13.17 22.48 -0.19
CA ARG A 29 -13.72 21.61 -1.23
C ARG A 29 -13.02 20.26 -1.17
N LEU A 30 -13.75 19.15 -1.23
CA LEU A 30 -13.18 17.81 -1.44
C LEU A 30 -13.22 17.50 -2.95
N ASP A 31 -12.11 17.03 -3.50
CA ASP A 31 -11.97 16.67 -4.92
C ASP A 31 -10.94 15.55 -5.13
N ALA A 32 -11.05 14.45 -4.41
CA ALA A 32 -10.10 13.33 -4.47
C ALA A 32 -10.54 12.21 -5.42
N TRP A 33 -9.62 11.33 -5.83
CA TRP A 33 -9.95 10.13 -6.60
C TRP A 33 -8.91 9.03 -6.41
N GLY A 34 -9.37 7.79 -6.57
CA GLY A 34 -8.51 6.62 -6.49
C GLY A 34 -9.07 5.49 -7.31
N GLY A 35 -8.32 4.40 -7.40
CA GLY A 35 -8.75 3.21 -8.12
C GLY A 35 -7.60 2.33 -8.55
N TYR A 36 -7.92 1.31 -9.32
CA TYR A 36 -6.95 0.35 -9.81
C TYR A 36 -7.34 -0.21 -11.18
N VAL A 37 -6.36 -0.77 -11.86
CA VAL A 37 -6.55 -1.66 -13.01
C VAL A 37 -5.59 -2.83 -12.88
N GLU A 38 -6.11 -4.05 -13.01
CA GLU A 38 -5.32 -5.27 -12.91
C GLU A 38 -5.68 -6.25 -14.02
N GLY A 39 -4.65 -6.77 -14.69
CA GLY A 39 -4.76 -7.82 -15.69
C GLY A 39 -3.99 -9.06 -15.24
N GLU A 40 -4.54 -10.23 -15.51
CA GLU A 40 -3.93 -11.52 -15.26
C GLU A 40 -4.09 -12.43 -16.47
N TYR A 41 -3.05 -13.20 -16.77
CA TYR A 41 -3.06 -14.23 -17.78
C TYR A 41 -2.59 -15.56 -17.21
N THR A 42 -3.48 -16.57 -17.25
CA THR A 42 -3.16 -17.95 -16.91
C THR A 42 -2.79 -18.70 -18.17
N PHE A 43 -1.62 -19.35 -18.17
CA PHE A 43 -1.17 -20.17 -19.28
C PHE A 43 -1.87 -21.52 -19.28
N ASP A 44 -2.21 -22.01 -20.47
CA ASP A 44 -2.75 -23.36 -20.65
C ASP A 44 -1.65 -24.40 -20.40
N ASN A 45 -1.59 -24.89 -19.16
CA ASN A 45 -0.63 -25.87 -18.68
C ASN A 45 -1.23 -26.62 -17.48
N VAL A 46 -0.76 -27.85 -17.22
CA VAL A 46 -1.22 -28.68 -16.10
C VAL A 46 -1.02 -28.02 -14.73
N TYR A 47 0.00 -27.17 -14.58
CA TYR A 47 0.25 -26.43 -13.34
C TYR A 47 -0.47 -25.07 -13.29
N ALA A 48 -1.20 -24.71 -14.36
CA ALA A 48 -1.91 -23.45 -14.52
C ALA A 48 -1.12 -22.22 -14.02
N PRO A 49 0.15 -22.02 -14.48
CA PRO A 49 0.90 -20.87 -14.04
C PRO A 49 0.23 -19.59 -14.56
N TYR A 50 0.35 -18.51 -13.81
CA TYR A 50 -0.21 -17.22 -14.20
C TYR A 50 0.78 -16.09 -13.98
N LEU A 51 0.56 -15.00 -14.72
CA LEU A 51 1.22 -13.72 -14.52
C LEU A 51 0.17 -12.62 -14.45
N GLY A 52 0.33 -11.70 -13.51
CA GLY A 52 -0.51 -10.52 -13.35
C GLY A 52 0.30 -9.24 -13.27
N LEU A 53 -0.33 -8.16 -13.70
CA LEU A 53 0.14 -6.79 -13.62
C LEU A 53 -1.01 -5.92 -13.14
N GLY A 54 -0.76 -5.15 -12.09
CA GLY A 54 -1.68 -4.19 -11.51
C GLY A 54 -1.05 -2.82 -11.37
N TYR A 55 -1.88 -1.80 -11.49
CA TYR A 55 -1.56 -0.44 -11.09
C TYR A 55 -2.68 0.10 -10.21
N ILE A 56 -2.30 0.60 -9.04
CA ILE A 56 -3.19 1.19 -8.04
C ILE A 56 -2.76 2.64 -7.85
N PHE A 57 -3.74 3.54 -7.82
CA PHE A 57 -3.52 4.96 -7.64
C PHE A 57 -4.53 5.54 -6.66
N MET A 58 -4.05 6.39 -5.75
CA MET A 58 -4.84 7.11 -4.77
C MET A 58 -4.28 8.53 -4.73
N SER A 59 -5.11 9.53 -5.00
CA SER A 59 -4.65 10.92 -5.04
C SER A 59 -4.15 11.40 -3.68
N GLY A 60 -3.11 12.22 -3.68
CA GLY A 60 -2.60 12.92 -2.51
C GLY A 60 -3.01 14.39 -2.53
N ASP A 61 -2.80 15.06 -1.39
CA ASP A 61 -3.05 16.49 -1.28
C ASP A 61 -1.94 17.29 -1.97
N ASN A 62 -2.30 18.43 -2.55
CA ASN A 62 -1.39 19.36 -3.19
C ASN A 62 -1.48 20.70 -2.47
N ASP A 63 -0.36 21.15 -1.89
CA ASP A 63 -0.29 22.36 -1.07
C ASP A 63 -0.70 23.65 -1.81
N ASP A 64 -0.66 23.64 -3.15
CA ASP A 64 -1.08 24.76 -4.00
C ASP A 64 -2.58 24.76 -4.34
N SER A 65 -3.34 23.76 -3.88
CA SER A 65 -4.77 23.60 -4.16
C SER A 65 -5.66 24.28 -3.11
N ASP A 66 -6.84 24.74 -3.54
CA ASP A 66 -7.91 25.19 -2.64
C ASP A 66 -8.91 24.07 -2.27
N ALA A 67 -8.59 22.85 -2.69
CA ALA A 67 -9.37 21.65 -2.44
C ALA A 67 -8.49 20.58 -1.76
N ILE A 68 -9.12 19.80 -0.89
CA ILE A 68 -8.60 18.55 -0.37
C ILE A 68 -8.62 17.54 -1.51
N GLU A 69 -7.44 17.17 -2.00
CA GLU A 69 -7.27 16.21 -3.10
C GLU A 69 -6.84 14.83 -2.59
N GLN A 70 -6.60 14.70 -1.28
CA GLN A 70 -6.25 13.44 -0.66
C GLN A 70 -7.42 12.44 -0.67
N PHE A 71 -7.20 11.28 -1.27
CA PHE A 71 -8.20 10.21 -1.35
C PHE A 71 -8.25 9.40 -0.07
N ASN A 72 -9.45 9.13 0.44
CA ASN A 72 -9.66 8.21 1.57
C ASN A 72 -10.32 6.92 1.08
N PRO A 73 -9.64 5.75 1.09
CA PRO A 73 -10.27 4.50 0.73
C PRO A 73 -11.21 4.03 1.87
N LEU A 74 -12.43 4.57 1.89
CA LEU A 74 -13.45 4.13 2.84
C LEU A 74 -13.79 2.65 2.58
N PHE A 75 -13.50 1.80 3.57
CA PHE A 75 -13.77 0.35 3.55
C PHE A 75 -12.96 -0.45 2.51
N GLU A 76 -11.64 -0.27 2.50
CA GLU A 76 -10.75 -1.16 1.75
C GLU A 76 -10.82 -2.62 2.25
N ASP A 77 -10.86 -3.57 1.31
CA ASP A 77 -10.83 -5.03 1.54
C ASP A 77 -9.67 -5.69 0.78
N GLU A 78 -8.74 -4.87 0.26
CA GLU A 78 -7.57 -5.34 -0.48
C GLU A 78 -6.31 -4.82 0.20
N THR A 79 -5.36 -5.72 0.45
CA THR A 79 -4.06 -5.40 1.05
C THR A 79 -3.01 -5.23 -0.03
N TYR A 80 -2.27 -4.11 -0.06
CA TYR A 80 -1.27 -3.82 -1.10
C TYR A 80 0.18 -3.92 -0.56
N GLY A 81 0.47 -5.07 0.04
CA GLY A 81 1.71 -5.40 0.73
C GLY A 81 1.46 -5.57 2.23
N GLN A 82 1.82 -6.72 2.78
CA GLN A 82 1.58 -7.08 4.17
C GLN A 82 2.32 -6.16 5.14
N ILE A 83 3.60 -5.87 4.84
CA ILE A 83 4.43 -5.01 5.69
C ILE A 83 4.26 -3.54 5.28
N ALA A 84 4.24 -3.28 3.98
CA ALA A 84 4.17 -1.94 3.42
C ALA A 84 2.93 -1.19 3.90
N GLU A 85 1.76 -1.84 3.95
CA GLU A 85 0.52 -1.22 4.43
C GLU A 85 0.59 -0.82 5.90
N VAL A 86 1.24 -1.64 6.74
CA VAL A 86 1.47 -1.30 8.16
C VAL A 86 2.43 -0.12 8.30
N ILE A 87 3.55 -0.13 7.57
CA ILE A 87 4.53 0.96 7.62
C ILE A 87 3.90 2.27 7.12
N TYR A 88 3.18 2.19 6.02
CA TYR A 88 2.53 3.33 5.38
C TYR A 88 1.40 3.90 6.25
N GLY A 89 0.52 3.01 6.75
CA GLY A 89 -0.57 3.37 7.66
C GLY A 89 -0.08 3.91 9.00
N ALA A 90 1.06 3.44 9.54
CA ALA A 90 1.62 3.97 10.78
C ALA A 90 2.12 5.42 10.63
N GLN A 91 2.71 5.75 9.47
CA GLN A 91 3.14 7.11 9.17
C GLN A 91 1.94 8.04 9.03
N TYR A 92 0.93 7.61 8.27
CA TYR A 92 -0.31 8.34 8.08
C TYR A 92 -1.13 8.47 9.36
N TRP A 93 -1.09 7.49 10.27
CA TRP A 93 -1.75 7.60 11.57
C TRP A 93 -1.15 8.71 12.43
N GLN A 94 0.17 8.87 12.41
CA GLN A 94 0.82 9.93 13.18
C GLN A 94 0.51 11.32 12.64
N MET A 95 0.34 11.45 11.32
CA MET A 95 0.09 12.72 10.65
C MET A 95 -1.41 13.06 10.60
N LEU A 96 -2.24 12.08 10.25
CA LEU A 96 -3.66 12.24 9.94
C LEU A 96 -4.58 11.39 10.83
N GLY A 97 -4.12 10.63 11.82
CA GLY A 97 -5.03 9.79 12.62
C GLY A 97 -5.87 8.79 11.80
N ASP A 98 -5.38 8.42 10.61
CA ASP A 98 -5.96 7.45 9.68
C ASP A 98 -4.86 6.46 9.30
N THR A 99 -5.16 5.17 9.31
CA THR A 99 -4.21 4.10 8.94
C THR A 99 -4.36 3.65 7.49
N SER A 100 -5.35 4.19 6.77
CA SER A 100 -5.69 3.72 5.43
C SER A 100 -4.65 4.17 4.40
N MET A 101 -4.44 3.38 3.35
CA MET A 101 -3.49 3.74 2.31
C MET A 101 -4.05 4.88 1.45
N THR A 102 -3.33 5.98 1.34
CA THR A 102 -3.74 7.20 0.63
C THR A 102 -2.53 7.81 -0.06
N ASN A 103 -2.68 8.78 -0.98
CA ASN A 103 -1.54 9.40 -1.65
C ASN A 103 -0.55 8.37 -2.24
N ALA A 104 -1.05 7.33 -2.88
CA ALA A 104 -0.27 6.16 -3.27
C ALA A 104 -0.27 5.95 -4.79
N SER A 105 0.87 5.52 -5.32
CA SER A 105 1.07 5.04 -6.68
C SER A 105 1.83 3.73 -6.61
N ILE A 106 1.12 2.61 -6.85
CA ILE A 106 1.64 1.27 -6.59
C ILE A 106 1.60 0.44 -7.87
N TRP A 107 2.75 -0.12 -8.24
CA TRP A 107 2.82 -1.20 -9.21
C TRP A 107 2.78 -2.55 -8.51
N LYS A 108 1.96 -3.46 -9.02
CA LYS A 108 1.82 -4.84 -8.54
C LYS A 108 2.17 -5.81 -9.65
N LEU A 109 3.10 -6.72 -9.40
CA LEU A 109 3.42 -7.83 -10.28
C LEU A 109 3.10 -9.12 -9.54
N SER A 110 2.27 -9.98 -10.11
CA SER A 110 1.95 -11.27 -9.51
C SER A 110 2.36 -12.42 -10.43
N ALA A 111 2.82 -13.50 -9.82
CA ALA A 111 3.09 -14.75 -10.49
C ALA A 111 2.70 -15.89 -9.57
N GLY A 112 2.10 -16.93 -10.11
CA GLY A 112 1.78 -18.10 -9.30
C GLY A 112 1.62 -19.35 -10.12
N VAL A 113 1.53 -20.47 -9.42
CA VAL A 113 1.46 -21.80 -10.00
C VAL A 113 0.78 -22.75 -9.03
N ASN A 114 0.16 -23.80 -9.56
CA ASN A 114 -0.39 -24.91 -8.79
C ASN A 114 0.45 -26.17 -9.03
N PRO A 115 1.50 -26.44 -8.22
CA PRO A 115 2.37 -27.60 -8.45
C PRO A 115 1.63 -28.94 -8.38
N THR A 116 0.55 -28.98 -7.61
CA THR A 116 -0.38 -30.11 -7.46
C THR A 116 -1.81 -29.58 -7.38
N GLU A 117 -2.80 -30.46 -7.43
CA GLU A 117 -4.22 -30.09 -7.23
C GLU A 117 -4.53 -29.51 -5.84
N ASN A 118 -3.67 -29.76 -4.84
CA ASN A 118 -3.88 -29.36 -3.46
C ASN A 118 -2.94 -28.24 -3.00
N THR A 119 -2.09 -27.72 -3.88
CA THR A 119 -1.08 -26.73 -3.50
C THR A 119 -1.07 -25.55 -4.44
N THR A 120 -0.97 -24.36 -3.88
CA THR A 120 -0.77 -23.12 -4.63
C THR A 120 0.49 -22.43 -4.10
N LEU A 121 1.29 -21.89 -5.01
CA LEU A 121 2.46 -21.07 -4.70
C LEU A 121 2.35 -19.77 -5.46
N ASP A 122 2.32 -18.67 -4.72
CA ASP A 122 2.14 -17.32 -5.24
C ASP A 122 3.32 -16.44 -4.82
N LEU A 123 3.75 -15.58 -5.74
CA LEU A 123 4.69 -14.51 -5.52
C LEU A 123 4.03 -13.21 -5.97
N THR A 124 3.97 -12.23 -5.08
CA THR A 124 3.57 -10.87 -5.44
C THR A 124 4.71 -9.91 -5.14
N TYR A 125 4.97 -9.00 -6.06
CA TYR A 125 5.91 -7.91 -5.90
C TYR A 125 5.16 -6.59 -5.97
N TYR A 126 5.43 -5.72 -5.01
CA TYR A 126 4.92 -4.35 -4.97
C TYR A 126 6.07 -3.35 -5.12
N SER A 127 5.84 -2.30 -5.89
CA SER A 127 6.70 -1.10 -5.94
C SER A 127 5.84 0.09 -5.55
N LEU A 128 6.16 0.71 -4.41
CA LEU A 128 5.31 1.72 -3.79
C LEU A 128 5.96 3.09 -3.91
N SER A 129 5.17 4.07 -4.33
CA SER A 129 5.56 5.48 -4.31
C SER A 129 4.41 6.35 -3.82
N ALA A 130 4.73 7.51 -3.25
CA ALA A 130 3.73 8.52 -2.96
C ALA A 130 3.26 9.21 -4.25
N ALA A 131 1.97 9.51 -4.39
CA ALA A 131 1.43 10.17 -5.57
C ALA A 131 1.77 11.67 -5.62
N GLN A 132 1.87 12.28 -4.45
CA GLN A 132 2.34 13.63 -4.16
C GLN A 132 3.45 13.55 -3.12
N PRO A 133 4.41 14.49 -3.11
CA PRO A 133 5.43 14.55 -2.08
C PRO A 133 4.81 14.47 -0.69
N LEU A 134 5.31 13.58 0.14
CA LEU A 134 4.95 13.57 1.56
C LEU A 134 5.68 14.75 2.20
N TRP A 135 5.10 15.37 3.23
CA TRP A 135 5.85 16.33 4.02
C TRP A 135 6.94 15.57 4.79
N SER A 136 8.23 15.74 4.46
CA SER A 136 9.27 15.28 5.40
C SER A 136 9.21 16.13 6.66
N TRP A 137 9.58 15.52 7.77
CA TRP A 137 9.74 16.21 9.05
C TRP A 137 10.77 17.36 9.00
N THR A 138 11.58 17.43 7.94
CA THR A 138 12.65 18.43 7.76
C THR A 138 12.22 19.68 6.97
N GLY A 139 11.03 19.67 6.36
CA GLY A 139 10.38 20.88 5.86
C GLY A 139 10.83 21.39 4.49
N ASP A 140 11.68 20.67 3.76
CA ASP A 140 11.99 20.96 2.35
C ASP A 140 11.17 20.03 1.43
N ALA A 141 10.03 20.53 0.96
CA ALA A 141 9.14 19.82 0.03
C ALA A 141 9.73 19.67 -1.39
N ASP A 142 10.82 20.37 -1.70
CA ASP A 142 11.34 20.57 -3.06
C ASP A 142 12.28 19.45 -3.57
N ASP A 143 12.73 18.52 -2.70
CA ASP A 143 13.73 17.49 -3.07
C ASP A 143 13.32 16.03 -2.74
N GLN A 144 12.05 15.78 -2.40
CA GLN A 144 11.70 14.50 -1.73
C GLN A 144 11.51 13.33 -2.68
N ASN A 145 12.28 12.26 -2.45
CA ASN A 145 12.10 11.01 -3.17
C ASN A 145 10.80 10.32 -2.78
N GLN A 146 9.83 10.29 -3.70
CA GLN A 146 8.52 9.66 -3.51
C GLN A 146 8.57 8.13 -3.42
N TYR A 147 9.72 7.50 -3.71
CA TYR A 147 9.86 6.05 -3.69
C TYR A 147 9.97 5.52 -2.26
N ILE A 148 8.85 4.96 -1.78
CA ILE A 148 8.68 4.41 -0.43
C ILE A 148 9.46 3.11 -0.28
N GLY A 149 9.40 2.23 -1.28
CA GLY A 149 10.07 0.93 -1.22
C GLY A 149 9.47 -0.12 -2.11
N SER A 150 9.93 -1.35 -1.90
CA SER A 150 9.42 -2.53 -2.59
C SER A 150 9.12 -3.64 -1.60
N GLU A 151 8.15 -4.48 -1.94
CA GLU A 151 7.81 -5.65 -1.14
C GLU A 151 7.71 -6.91 -1.99
N TYR A 152 8.17 -8.03 -1.44
CA TYR A 152 7.97 -9.37 -1.99
C TYR A 152 7.17 -10.22 -1.01
N ASP A 153 6.04 -10.74 -1.47
CA ASP A 153 5.17 -11.64 -0.71
C ASP A 153 5.16 -13.01 -1.38
N VAL A 154 5.68 -14.03 -0.68
CA VAL A 154 5.62 -15.42 -1.11
C VAL A 154 4.59 -16.16 -0.26
N THR A 155 3.53 -16.66 -0.89
CA THR A 155 2.47 -17.42 -0.22
C THR A 155 2.42 -18.85 -0.72
N PHE A 156 2.39 -19.80 0.20
CA PHE A 156 2.15 -21.21 -0.08
C PHE A 156 0.89 -21.67 0.65
N ASN A 157 -0.03 -22.26 -0.09
CA ASN A 157 -1.25 -22.86 0.45
C ASN A 157 -1.27 -24.36 0.19
N TYR A 158 -1.73 -25.12 1.18
CA TYR A 158 -1.92 -26.56 1.09
C TYR A 158 -3.31 -26.97 1.60
N ASN A 159 -4.15 -27.46 0.70
CA ASN A 159 -5.45 -28.03 1.01
C ASN A 159 -5.24 -29.45 1.54
N TYR A 160 -5.20 -29.58 2.86
CA TYR A 160 -5.00 -30.88 3.52
C TYR A 160 -6.24 -31.78 3.41
N SER A 161 -7.42 -31.18 3.47
CA SER A 161 -8.72 -31.82 3.19
C SER A 161 -9.67 -30.82 2.54
N GLU A 162 -10.89 -31.24 2.20
CA GLU A 162 -11.96 -30.36 1.68
C GLU A 162 -12.31 -29.23 2.66
N ASP A 163 -12.10 -29.47 3.96
CA ASP A 163 -12.48 -28.56 5.04
C ASP A 163 -11.29 -27.80 5.64
N VAL A 164 -10.04 -28.22 5.38
CA VAL A 164 -8.84 -27.71 6.07
C VAL A 164 -7.76 -27.28 5.08
N THR A 165 -7.41 -26.00 5.15
CA THR A 165 -6.29 -25.42 4.41
C THR A 165 -5.25 -24.87 5.36
N PHE A 166 -3.98 -25.21 5.12
CA PHE A 166 -2.83 -24.60 5.75
C PHE A 166 -2.24 -23.53 4.82
N GLY A 167 -1.90 -22.37 5.38
CA GLY A 167 -1.21 -21.30 4.67
C GLY A 167 0.12 -20.97 5.34
N LEU A 168 1.11 -20.62 4.53
CA LEU A 168 2.37 -20.04 4.96
C LEU A 168 2.69 -18.86 4.04
N MET A 169 2.90 -17.69 4.59
CA MET A 169 3.27 -16.49 3.85
C MET A 169 4.53 -15.86 4.44
N TYR A 170 5.47 -15.49 3.58
CA TYR A 170 6.67 -14.74 3.93
C TYR A 170 6.68 -13.43 3.15
N ALA A 171 6.78 -12.32 3.86
CA ALA A 171 6.89 -10.98 3.31
C ALA A 171 8.29 -10.41 3.57
N LEU A 172 8.84 -9.72 2.57
CA LEU A 172 10.13 -9.02 2.64
C LEU A 172 9.97 -7.62 2.06
N PHE A 173 9.99 -6.62 2.94
CA PHE A 173 9.97 -5.22 2.57
C PHE A 173 11.39 -4.65 2.54
N ILE A 174 11.71 -3.96 1.44
CA ILE A 174 12.97 -3.27 1.22
C ILE A 174 12.66 -1.77 1.16
N PRO A 175 13.07 -0.99 2.18
CA PRO A 175 12.79 0.44 2.21
C PRO A 175 13.47 1.16 1.04
N GLY A 176 12.76 2.12 0.48
CA GLY A 176 13.25 3.06 -0.51
C GLY A 176 13.88 4.29 0.13
N LYS A 177 14.34 5.22 -0.71
CA LYS A 177 15.06 6.41 -0.23
C LYS A 177 14.19 7.43 0.48
N PHE A 178 12.86 7.29 0.39
CA PHE A 178 11.93 8.04 1.22
C PHE A 178 12.34 8.01 2.71
N PHE A 179 12.89 6.88 3.16
CA PHE A 179 13.37 6.72 4.52
C PHE A 179 14.78 7.32 4.72
N GLU A 180 15.64 7.33 3.70
CA GLU A 180 17.04 7.80 3.79
C GLU A 180 17.16 9.32 4.09
N GLU A 181 16.26 10.14 3.53
CA GLU A 181 16.35 11.62 3.60
C GLU A 181 16.03 12.19 4.99
N GLY A 182 15.32 11.44 5.85
CA GLY A 182 15.04 11.87 7.23
C GLY A 182 16.23 11.71 8.21
N ALA A 183 17.23 10.88 7.88
CA ALA A 183 18.33 10.56 8.80
C ALA A 183 19.58 11.42 8.61
N ASP A 184 19.86 11.91 7.40
CA ASP A 184 21.06 12.70 7.13
C ASP A 184 20.98 14.14 7.65
N GLU A 185 19.79 14.72 7.79
CA GLU A 185 19.60 16.08 8.32
C GLU A 185 19.47 16.16 9.84
N VAL A 186 19.15 15.05 10.52
CA VAL A 186 19.04 15.00 11.99
C VAL A 186 20.26 14.30 12.58
N ALA A 187 21.45 14.83 12.29
CA ALA A 187 22.70 14.45 12.94
C ALA A 187 22.66 14.78 14.45
N GLY A 188 21.98 13.93 15.23
CA GLY A 188 21.79 14.09 16.67
C GLY A 188 20.52 13.47 17.26
N ASP A 189 19.63 12.86 16.47
CA ASP A 189 18.43 12.20 17.00
C ASP A 189 18.80 10.89 17.74
N PRO A 190 18.38 10.68 19.00
CA PRO A 190 18.49 9.39 19.69
C PRO A 190 17.69 8.24 19.04
N TRP A 191 16.85 8.51 18.04
CA TRP A 191 16.15 7.49 17.26
C TRP A 191 16.98 7.07 16.05
N ASP A 192 17.80 6.04 16.22
CA ASP A 192 18.51 5.36 15.14
C ASP A 192 17.47 4.63 14.26
N TYR A 193 16.98 5.29 13.22
CA TYR A 193 16.05 4.67 12.27
C TYR A 193 16.82 3.63 11.46
N SER A 194 16.51 2.34 11.67
CA SER A 194 17.15 1.28 10.90
C SER A 194 16.52 1.15 9.51
N PHE A 195 17.31 1.38 8.46
CA PHE A 195 16.95 1.12 7.06
C PHE A 195 17.10 -0.36 6.68
N GLU A 196 16.91 -1.24 7.67
CA GLU A 196 17.02 -2.67 7.47
C GLU A 196 15.74 -3.20 6.81
N ASN A 197 15.90 -4.26 6.02
CA ASN A 197 14.75 -4.90 5.41
C ASN A 197 13.82 -5.44 6.51
N ALA A 198 12.54 -5.12 6.42
CA ALA A 198 11.53 -5.69 7.29
C ALA A 198 11.06 -7.05 6.73
N GLN A 199 10.78 -7.99 7.63
CA GLN A 199 10.43 -9.37 7.27
C GLN A 199 9.31 -9.88 8.17
N GLU A 200 8.37 -10.62 7.59
CA GLU A 200 7.27 -11.24 8.31
C GLU A 200 7.07 -12.68 7.84
N LEU A 201 6.72 -13.58 8.76
CA LEU A 201 6.33 -14.95 8.47
C LEU A 201 5.00 -15.26 9.16
N VAL A 202 3.96 -15.52 8.37
CA VAL A 202 2.61 -15.82 8.84
C VAL A 202 2.26 -17.27 8.54
N GLY A 203 1.88 -18.02 9.56
CA GLY A 203 1.25 -19.33 9.42
C GLY A 203 -0.25 -19.24 9.67
N SER A 204 -1.08 -19.85 8.83
CA SER A 204 -2.53 -19.80 8.95
C SER A 204 -3.19 -21.18 8.81
N VAL A 205 -4.37 -21.30 9.41
CA VAL A 205 -5.26 -22.47 9.27
C VAL A 205 -6.67 -21.96 9.00
N LYS A 206 -7.27 -22.40 7.90
CA LYS A 206 -8.68 -22.16 7.59
C LYS A 206 -9.45 -23.46 7.73
N VAL A 207 -10.57 -23.40 8.45
CA VAL A 207 -11.53 -24.51 8.59
C VAL A 207 -12.90 -24.06 8.12
N VAL A 208 -13.54 -24.82 7.24
CA VAL A 208 -14.90 -24.57 6.76
C VAL A 208 -15.83 -25.70 7.25
N PHE A 209 -17.06 -25.37 7.65
CA PHE A 209 -18.07 -26.30 8.18
C PHE A 209 -19.30 -26.36 7.27
#